data_AF-A0A4Y7ZQT9-F1
#
_entry.id   AF-A0A4Y7ZQT9-F1
#
_cell.length_a   1.000
_cell.length_b   1.000
_cell.length_c   1.000
_cell.angle_alpha   90.00
_cell.angle_beta   90.00
_cell.angle_gamma   90.00
#
_symmetry.space_group_name_H-M   'P 1'
#
loop_
_entity.id
_entity.type
_entity.pdbx_description
1 polymer ?
#
loop_
_entity_poly.entity_id
_entity_poly.type
_entity_poly.pdbx_seq_one_letter_code
_entity_poly.pdbx_strand_id
1 'polypeptide(L)'
;MKKIIATFLMVLGTASVQAETVKQIGFMSDYLFRGITRTDNDFAVYLKATGNVGNAYGGASIINIESVDGAEGIPAELDVNFGYNNKFDSFNIDLEVITYNFLLDSEIDETEFKIGTSPLKGLDISLYRGIKKNTWYPEVTYEKTIKYRIYLDAAVGFWLPDNSDDSALTGRVELGRDFPELYGIDIYAGVDYISDSTPFGNDNDEDDAETEFVFGVRKNF
;
A
#
# COMPACT_ATOMS: atom_id res chain seq x y z
N MET A 1 31.27 -43.08 21.81
CA MET A 1 31.22 -41.62 21.55
C MET A 1 29.78 -41.26 21.19
N LYS A 2 29.02 -40.71 22.14
CA LYS A 2 27.61 -40.34 21.95
C LYS A 2 27.56 -38.88 21.52
N LYS A 3 27.00 -38.61 20.33
CA LYS A 3 26.83 -37.25 19.81
C LYS A 3 25.76 -36.53 20.64
N ILE A 4 26.13 -35.34 21.10
CA ILE A 4 25.32 -34.46 21.94
C ILE A 4 24.17 -33.91 21.11
N ILE A 5 22.96 -34.09 21.64
CA ILE A 5 21.69 -33.53 21.17
C ILE A 5 21.74 -32.03 21.42
N ALA A 6 21.71 -31.22 20.36
CA ALA A 6 21.44 -29.79 20.45
C ALA A 6 19.99 -29.56 20.01
N THR A 7 19.05 -29.82 20.91
CA THR A 7 17.66 -29.38 20.76
C THR A 7 17.61 -27.90 21.08
N PHE A 8 17.64 -27.06 20.05
CA PHE A 8 17.19 -25.67 20.15
C PHE A 8 15.67 -25.69 20.30
N LEU A 9 15.20 -25.93 21.53
CA LEU A 9 13.79 -25.82 21.87
C LEU A 9 13.48 -24.32 21.98
N MET A 10 13.02 -23.75 20.87
CA MET A 10 12.44 -22.41 20.85
C MET A 10 11.21 -22.47 21.75
N VAL A 11 11.34 -21.96 22.97
CA VAL A 11 10.23 -21.77 23.90
C VAL A 11 9.35 -20.68 23.30
N LEU A 12 8.36 -21.08 22.50
CA LEU A 12 7.19 -20.25 22.21
C LEU A 12 6.33 -20.24 23.48
N GLY A 13 6.77 -19.42 24.44
CA GLY A 13 6.00 -19.04 25.60
C GLY A 13 4.75 -18.29 25.16
N THR A 14 3.62 -18.72 25.70
CA THR A 14 2.25 -18.27 25.43
C THR A 14 2.00 -16.79 25.71
N ALA A 15 1.35 -16.10 24.78
CA ALA A 15 0.40 -15.03 25.07
C ALA A 15 -0.65 -15.03 23.94
N SER A 16 -1.91 -15.33 24.27
CA SER A 16 -3.04 -15.06 23.37
C SER A 16 -3.28 -13.55 23.33
N VAL A 17 -2.39 -12.82 22.66
CA VAL A 17 -2.67 -11.46 22.22
C VAL A 17 -3.69 -11.60 21.11
N GLN A 18 -4.93 -11.22 21.41
CA GLN A 18 -6.00 -11.19 20.41
C GLN A 18 -5.59 -10.17 19.35
N ALA A 19 -5.48 -10.62 18.09
CA ALA A 19 -5.16 -9.74 16.98
C ALA A 19 -6.29 -8.72 16.83
N GLU A 20 -5.97 -7.44 16.92
CA GLU A 20 -6.88 -6.40 16.43
C GLU A 20 -6.94 -6.56 14.92
N THR A 21 -8.14 -6.77 14.38
CA THR A 21 -8.35 -6.97 12.94
C THR A 21 -9.31 -5.91 12.45
N VAL A 22 -8.90 -5.17 11.43
CA VAL A 22 -9.76 -4.25 10.69
C VAL A 22 -10.12 -4.92 9.38
N LYS A 23 -11.42 -5.01 9.10
CA LYS A 23 -11.92 -5.46 7.79
C LYS A 23 -12.59 -4.30 7.11
N GLN A 24 -12.35 -4.18 5.82
CA GLN A 24 -12.82 -3.07 5.02
C GLN A 24 -13.34 -3.58 3.68
N ILE A 25 -14.45 -2.98 3.25
CA ILE A 25 -14.88 -2.99 1.86
C ILE A 25 -14.92 -1.54 1.39
N GLY A 26 -14.51 -1.28 0.16
CA GLY A 26 -14.62 0.05 -0.40
C GLY A 26 -14.81 0.07 -1.90
N PHE A 27 -15.21 1.24 -2.36
CA PHE A 27 -15.53 1.57 -3.73
C PHE A 27 -14.92 2.94 -4.04
N MET A 28 -14.28 3.09 -5.18
CA MET A 28 -13.68 4.35 -5.62
C MET A 28 -13.82 4.56 -7.12
N SER A 29 -13.74 5.82 -7.55
CA SER A 29 -13.88 6.20 -8.96
C SER A 29 -12.72 5.73 -9.84
N ASP A 30 -11.54 5.56 -9.26
CA ASP A 30 -10.38 4.96 -9.91
C ASP A 30 -9.42 4.38 -8.85
N TYR A 31 -8.70 3.31 -9.19
CA TYR A 31 -7.61 2.76 -8.39
C TYR A 31 -6.25 3.26 -8.91
N LEU A 32 -5.64 4.15 -8.14
CA LEU A 32 -4.30 4.68 -8.41
C LEU A 32 -3.27 3.98 -7.51
N PHE A 33 -2.28 3.33 -8.13
CA PHE A 33 -1.10 2.82 -7.45
C PHE A 33 0.05 3.81 -7.63
N ARG A 34 0.33 4.59 -6.58
CA ARG A 34 1.39 5.62 -6.56
C ARG A 34 1.30 6.52 -7.81
N GLY A 35 0.12 7.06 -8.04
CA GLY A 35 -0.18 7.96 -9.15
C GLY A 35 -0.48 7.30 -10.51
N ILE A 36 -0.25 5.99 -10.67
CA ILE A 36 -0.52 5.27 -11.93
C ILE A 36 -1.89 4.60 -11.83
N THR A 37 -2.79 4.88 -12.79
CA THR A 37 -4.09 4.21 -12.84
C THR A 37 -3.93 2.71 -13.07
N ARG A 38 -4.73 1.91 -12.37
CA ARG A 38 -4.79 0.45 -12.49
C ARG A 38 -6.16 -0.01 -12.98
N THR A 39 -7.11 0.90 -13.15
CA THR A 39 -8.46 0.61 -13.64
C THR A 39 -8.82 1.45 -14.87
N ASP A 40 -7.86 2.09 -15.53
CA ASP A 40 -8.09 2.91 -16.74
C ASP A 40 -9.18 3.96 -16.51
N ASN A 41 -9.12 4.65 -15.37
CA ASN A 41 -10.10 5.64 -14.91
C ASN A 41 -11.53 5.10 -14.71
N ASP A 42 -11.71 3.78 -14.62
CA ASP A 42 -12.96 3.12 -14.25
C ASP A 42 -13.03 2.77 -12.75
N PHE A 43 -14.24 2.45 -12.30
CA PHE A 43 -14.50 2.19 -10.88
C PHE A 43 -13.74 0.99 -10.33
N ALA A 44 -13.19 1.15 -9.12
CA ALA A 44 -12.56 0.08 -8.37
C ALA A 44 -13.32 -0.31 -7.11
N VAL A 45 -13.31 -1.59 -6.79
CA VAL A 45 -13.92 -2.23 -5.63
C VAL A 45 -12.87 -3.08 -4.95
N TYR A 46 -12.73 -2.92 -3.65
CA TYR A 46 -11.73 -3.67 -2.90
C TYR A 46 -12.28 -4.27 -1.61
N LEU A 47 -11.65 -5.36 -1.20
CA LEU A 47 -11.77 -5.95 0.12
C LEU A 47 -10.39 -5.95 0.76
N LYS A 48 -10.31 -5.55 2.03
CA LYS A 48 -9.06 -5.51 2.78
C LYS A 48 -9.26 -6.04 4.19
N ALA A 49 -8.31 -6.82 4.67
CA ALA A 49 -8.23 -7.20 6.06
C ALA A 49 -6.80 -6.97 6.55
N THR A 50 -6.65 -6.21 7.63
CA THR A 50 -5.35 -6.00 8.29
C THR A 50 -5.46 -6.37 9.75
N GLY A 51 -4.35 -6.73 10.36
CA GLY A 51 -4.30 -6.89 11.79
C GLY A 51 -2.90 -6.86 12.37
N ASN A 52 -2.84 -6.71 13.69
CA ASN A 52 -1.59 -6.58 14.42
C ASN A 52 -1.59 -7.43 15.69
N VAL A 53 -0.40 -7.93 16.02
CA VAL A 53 -0.11 -8.66 17.26
C VAL A 53 1.17 -8.08 17.85
N GLY A 54 1.02 -7.19 18.82
CA GLY A 54 2.14 -6.43 19.37
C GLY A 54 2.76 -5.50 18.32
N ASN A 55 4.02 -5.75 17.96
CA ASN A 55 4.74 -4.99 16.94
C ASN A 55 4.69 -5.62 15.54
N ALA A 56 4.22 -6.87 15.43
CA ALA A 56 4.01 -7.53 14.15
C ALA A 56 2.65 -7.10 13.58
N TYR A 57 2.58 -6.95 12.27
CA TYR A 57 1.35 -6.67 11.54
C TYR A 57 1.35 -7.38 10.20
N GLY A 58 0.18 -7.46 9.60
CA GLY A 58 0.03 -7.96 8.24
C GLY A 58 -1.40 -7.81 7.77
N GLY A 59 -1.62 -8.22 6.54
CA GLY A 59 -2.89 -8.04 5.90
C GLY A 59 -2.93 -8.65 4.51
N ALA A 60 -4.13 -8.61 3.96
CA ALA A 60 -4.40 -8.98 2.59
C ALA A 60 -5.47 -8.05 2.00
N SER A 61 -5.33 -7.73 0.72
CA SER A 61 -6.33 -7.01 -0.06
C SER A 61 -6.57 -7.70 -1.40
N ILE A 62 -7.78 -7.56 -1.92
CA ILE A 62 -8.09 -7.84 -3.32
C ILE A 62 -8.82 -6.64 -3.91
N ILE A 63 -8.47 -6.26 -5.13
CA ILE A 63 -9.04 -5.13 -5.85
C ILE A 63 -9.14 -5.46 -7.34
N ASN A 64 -10.19 -5.00 -8.03
CA ASN A 64 -10.23 -5.14 -9.49
C ASN A 64 -9.24 -4.17 -10.16
N ILE A 65 -8.68 -4.61 -11.28
CA ILE A 65 -7.80 -3.84 -12.15
C ILE A 65 -8.32 -3.93 -13.58
N GLU A 66 -7.71 -3.20 -14.50
CA GLU A 66 -8.02 -3.27 -15.93
C GLU A 66 -7.48 -4.56 -16.57
N SER A 67 -8.15 -5.04 -17.61
CA SER A 67 -7.72 -6.17 -18.43
C SER A 67 -7.36 -5.71 -19.83
N VAL A 68 -6.22 -6.17 -20.35
CA VAL A 68 -5.94 -5.99 -21.79
C VAL A 68 -6.68 -7.02 -22.64
N ASP A 69 -7.00 -6.64 -23.88
CA ASP A 69 -7.67 -7.52 -24.84
C ASP A 69 -6.90 -8.83 -25.04
N GLY A 70 -7.58 -9.95 -24.80
CA GLY A 70 -7.03 -11.29 -24.98
C GLY A 70 -6.24 -11.84 -23.80
N ALA A 71 -6.15 -11.12 -22.68
CA ALA A 71 -5.59 -11.64 -21.44
C ALA A 71 -6.47 -12.76 -20.85
N GLU A 72 -5.81 -13.76 -20.25
CA GLU A 72 -6.47 -14.87 -19.56
C GLU A 72 -6.38 -14.66 -18.03
N GLY A 73 -7.50 -14.87 -17.33
CA GLY A 73 -7.55 -14.83 -15.88
C GLY A 73 -8.68 -13.96 -15.32
N ILE A 74 -8.48 -13.49 -14.09
CA ILE A 74 -9.37 -12.57 -13.40
C ILE A 74 -8.65 -11.22 -13.32
N PRO A 75 -9.23 -10.11 -13.80
CA PRO A 75 -8.62 -8.79 -13.74
C PRO A 75 -8.72 -8.24 -12.32
N ALA A 76 -7.89 -8.80 -11.44
CA ALA A 76 -7.80 -8.46 -10.05
C ALA A 76 -6.38 -8.63 -9.54
N GLU A 77 -6.02 -7.78 -8.60
CA GLU A 77 -4.76 -7.80 -7.86
C GLU A 77 -5.05 -8.28 -6.43
N LEU A 78 -4.24 -9.21 -5.94
CA LEU A 78 -4.26 -9.74 -4.58
C LEU A 78 -2.94 -9.39 -3.88
N ASP A 79 -3.03 -8.51 -2.89
CA ASP A 79 -1.87 -8.09 -2.11
C ASP A 79 -1.84 -8.84 -0.79
N VAL A 80 -0.63 -9.18 -0.36
CA VAL A 80 -0.38 -9.73 0.97
C VAL A 80 0.84 -9.04 1.55
N ASN A 81 0.73 -8.56 2.78
CA ASN A 81 1.84 -7.95 3.48
C ASN A 81 2.07 -8.54 4.86
N PHE A 82 3.32 -8.48 5.30
CA PHE A 82 3.73 -8.76 6.65
C PHE A 82 4.84 -7.80 7.05
N GLY A 83 4.75 -7.24 8.25
CA GLY A 83 5.75 -6.33 8.77
C GLY A 83 5.94 -6.40 10.27
N TYR A 84 7.01 -5.76 10.72
CA TYR A 84 7.39 -5.67 12.12
C TYR A 84 7.96 -4.30 12.44
N ASN A 85 7.26 -3.58 13.31
CA ASN A 85 7.67 -2.25 13.76
C ASN A 85 8.55 -2.36 15.01
N ASN A 86 9.88 -2.30 14.82
CA ASN A 86 10.84 -2.32 15.92
C ASN A 86 10.81 -0.97 16.64
N LYS A 87 10.23 -0.93 17.84
CA LYS A 87 10.11 0.27 18.66
C LYS A 87 11.29 0.40 19.62
N PHE A 88 11.94 1.55 19.58
CA PHE A 88 12.93 2.01 20.55
C PHE A 88 12.36 3.22 21.30
N ASP A 89 13.09 3.70 22.31
CA ASP A 89 12.57 4.76 23.19
C ASP A 89 12.18 6.05 22.45
N SER A 90 12.98 6.47 21.46
CA SER A 90 12.80 7.75 20.76
C SER A 90 12.57 7.63 19.25
N PHE A 91 12.64 6.42 18.69
CA PHE A 91 12.47 6.18 17.26
C PHE A 91 12.00 4.74 17.01
N ASN A 92 11.63 4.45 15.78
CA ASN A 92 11.31 3.11 15.34
C ASN A 92 11.96 2.77 14.00
N ILE A 93 12.10 1.48 13.73
CA ILE A 93 12.44 0.95 12.40
C ILE A 93 11.33 -0.01 12.01
N ASP A 94 10.56 0.38 11.00
CA ASP A 94 9.51 -0.43 10.41
C ASP A 94 10.06 -1.21 9.22
N LEU A 95 9.85 -2.53 9.22
CA LEU A 95 10.26 -3.43 8.15
C LEU A 95 9.03 -4.16 7.64
N GLU A 96 8.88 -4.23 6.32
CA GLU A 96 7.74 -4.88 5.68
C GLU A 96 8.17 -5.64 4.44
N VAL A 97 7.45 -6.72 4.14
CA VAL A 97 7.44 -7.37 2.83
C VAL A 97 6.02 -7.33 2.32
N ILE A 98 5.85 -6.87 1.08
CA ILE A 98 4.57 -6.81 0.38
C ILE A 98 4.72 -7.62 -0.91
N THR A 99 3.75 -8.49 -1.19
CA THR A 99 3.66 -9.16 -2.49
C THR A 99 2.36 -8.76 -3.16
N TYR A 100 2.48 -8.26 -4.40
CA TYR A 100 1.37 -7.93 -5.28
C TYR A 100 1.22 -9.08 -6.26
N ASN A 101 0.10 -9.81 -6.20
CA ASN A 101 -0.13 -10.98 -7.05
C ASN A 101 -1.25 -10.66 -8.03
N PHE A 102 -0.96 -10.71 -9.31
CA PHE A 102 -1.95 -10.43 -10.34
C PHE A 102 -2.62 -11.73 -10.76
N LEU A 103 -3.95 -11.74 -10.79
CA LEU A 103 -4.74 -12.91 -11.17
C LEU A 103 -5.01 -12.97 -12.68
N LEU A 104 -4.28 -12.16 -13.45
CA LEU A 104 -4.33 -12.00 -14.90
C LEU A 104 -2.93 -12.21 -15.48
N ASP A 105 -2.82 -12.92 -16.60
CA ASP A 105 -1.53 -13.33 -17.18
C ASP A 105 -0.74 -12.22 -17.89
N SER A 106 -1.39 -11.10 -18.20
CA SER A 106 -0.76 -9.92 -18.80
C SER A 106 0.08 -9.10 -17.81
N GLU A 107 -0.02 -9.40 -16.52
CA GLU A 107 0.66 -8.67 -15.44
C GLU A 107 1.70 -9.55 -14.75
N ILE A 108 2.73 -8.91 -14.19
CA ILE A 108 3.83 -9.60 -13.51
C ILE A 108 3.73 -9.36 -12.01
N ASP A 109 3.60 -10.42 -11.22
CA ASP A 109 3.60 -10.30 -9.75
C ASP A 109 4.85 -9.58 -9.26
N GLU A 110 4.73 -8.77 -8.23
CA GLU A 110 5.82 -7.99 -7.65
C GLU A 110 6.01 -8.31 -6.17
N THR A 111 7.24 -8.14 -5.67
CA THR A 111 7.50 -8.18 -4.23
C THR A 111 8.35 -6.98 -3.85
N GLU A 112 7.89 -6.23 -2.86
CA GLU A 112 8.58 -5.07 -2.32
C GLU A 112 9.05 -5.31 -0.89
N PHE A 113 10.27 -4.87 -0.59
CA PHE A 113 10.76 -4.73 0.77
C PHE A 113 10.68 -3.27 1.19
N LYS A 114 10.08 -2.99 2.34
CA LYS A 114 10.03 -1.66 2.95
C LYS A 114 11.01 -1.58 4.11
N ILE A 115 11.70 -0.44 4.21
CA ILE A 115 12.26 0.07 5.45
C ILE A 115 11.73 1.47 5.72
N GLY A 116 11.28 1.75 6.93
CA GLY A 116 10.73 3.05 7.28
C GLY A 116 10.89 3.45 8.74
N THR A 117 10.48 4.67 9.05
CA THR A 117 10.48 5.24 10.40
C THR A 117 9.36 6.27 10.55
N SER A 118 8.88 6.44 11.78
CA SER A 118 7.75 7.29 12.12
C SER A 118 8.23 8.36 13.12
N PRO A 119 8.94 9.41 12.68
CA PRO A 119 9.62 10.34 13.58
C PRO A 119 8.65 11.16 14.44
N LEU A 120 7.39 11.25 14.04
CA LEU A 120 6.31 11.87 14.81
C LEU A 120 4.98 11.23 14.44
N LYS A 121 4.00 11.37 15.32
CA LYS A 121 2.69 10.74 15.13
C LYS A 121 2.05 11.18 13.81
N GLY A 122 1.74 10.20 12.98
CA GLY A 122 1.08 10.39 11.69
C GLY A 122 2.01 10.90 10.60
N LEU A 123 3.34 10.93 10.79
CA LEU A 123 4.29 11.15 9.71
C LEU A 123 5.15 9.90 9.59
N ASP A 124 5.16 9.30 8.41
CA ASP A 124 6.00 8.16 8.09
C ASP A 124 6.94 8.50 6.93
N ILE A 125 8.17 8.00 7.02
CA ILE A 125 9.17 8.10 5.97
C ILE A 125 9.59 6.68 5.65
N SER A 126 9.40 6.26 4.41
CA SER A 126 9.61 4.89 3.96
C SER A 126 10.43 4.85 2.69
N LEU A 127 11.14 3.74 2.50
CA LEU A 127 11.82 3.39 1.27
C LEU A 127 11.40 1.97 0.90
N TYR A 128 10.82 1.84 -0.29
CA TYR A 128 10.42 0.57 -0.86
C TYR A 128 11.43 0.15 -1.94
N ARG A 129 11.70 -1.15 -2.01
CA ARG A 129 12.53 -1.79 -3.03
C ARG A 129 11.75 -2.92 -3.71
N GLY A 130 11.38 -2.71 -4.98
CA GLY A 130 10.81 -3.74 -5.84
C GLY A 130 11.88 -4.70 -6.38
N ILE A 131 11.56 -5.99 -6.41
CA ILE A 131 12.49 -7.06 -6.79
C ILE A 131 12.41 -7.36 -8.28
N LYS A 132 11.22 -7.53 -8.87
CA LYS A 132 11.12 -7.91 -10.28
C LYS A 132 11.22 -6.70 -11.20
N LYS A 133 10.49 -5.63 -10.86
CA LYS A 133 10.55 -4.33 -11.55
C LYS A 133 11.86 -3.58 -11.30
N ASN A 134 12.66 -3.98 -10.31
CA ASN A 134 13.92 -3.34 -9.95
C ASN A 134 13.75 -1.83 -9.70
N THR A 135 12.87 -1.47 -8.77
CA THR A 135 12.49 -0.09 -8.50
C THR A 135 12.84 0.31 -7.08
N TRP A 136 13.24 1.56 -6.89
CA TRP A 136 13.21 2.23 -5.60
C TRP A 136 12.03 3.19 -5.56
N TYR A 137 11.42 3.33 -4.39
CA TYR A 137 10.38 4.31 -4.16
C TYR A 137 10.50 4.88 -2.74
N PRO A 138 11.23 5.99 -2.54
CA PRO A 138 11.13 6.75 -1.30
C PRO A 138 9.75 7.41 -1.22
N GLU A 139 9.17 7.43 -0.03
CA GLU A 139 7.85 7.99 0.24
C GLU A 139 7.81 8.68 1.60
N VAL A 140 7.08 9.78 1.67
CA VAL A 140 6.68 10.44 2.91
C VAL A 140 5.16 10.49 2.97
N THR A 141 4.57 9.96 4.03
CA THR A 141 3.11 10.00 4.25
C THR A 141 2.78 10.79 5.50
N TYR A 142 1.65 11.49 5.48
CA TYR A 142 1.12 12.26 6.60
C TYR A 142 -0.37 12.02 6.81
N GLU A 143 -0.71 11.42 7.93
CA GLU A 143 -2.09 11.16 8.35
C GLU A 143 -2.47 12.00 9.58
N LYS A 144 -3.68 12.58 9.55
CA LYS A 144 -4.20 13.34 10.67
C LYS A 144 -5.71 13.27 10.77
N THR A 145 -6.21 12.83 11.92
CA THR A 145 -7.61 13.05 12.30
C THR A 145 -7.82 14.48 12.77
N ILE A 146 -8.78 15.15 12.16
CA ILE A 146 -9.23 16.52 12.43
C ILE A 146 -10.52 16.46 13.27
N LYS A 147 -11.04 17.62 13.68
CA LYS A 147 -12.35 17.71 14.34
C LYS A 147 -13.48 17.15 13.47
N TYR A 148 -14.56 16.74 14.12
CA TYR A 148 -15.77 16.22 13.47
C TYR A 148 -15.57 14.94 12.64
N ARG A 149 -14.59 14.11 13.02
CA ARG A 149 -14.25 12.83 12.37
C ARG A 149 -13.79 12.99 10.92
N ILE A 150 -13.36 14.19 10.56
CA ILE A 150 -12.67 14.45 9.31
C ILE A 150 -11.25 13.92 9.45
N TYR A 151 -10.70 13.31 8.42
CA TYR A 151 -9.29 12.94 8.35
C TYR A 151 -8.66 13.50 7.08
N LEU A 152 -7.37 13.77 7.19
CA LEU A 152 -6.46 14.10 6.11
C LEU A 152 -5.46 12.96 5.99
N ASP A 153 -5.26 12.50 4.76
CA ASP A 153 -4.17 11.61 4.37
C ASP A 153 -3.44 12.29 3.20
N ALA A 154 -2.12 12.29 3.24
CA ALA A 154 -1.31 12.90 2.19
C ALA A 154 -0.03 12.08 2.00
N ALA A 155 0.40 11.90 0.77
CA ALA A 155 1.63 11.20 0.44
C ALA A 155 2.39 11.93 -0.66
N VAL A 156 3.72 11.87 -0.61
CA VAL A 156 4.61 12.27 -1.70
C VAL A 156 5.65 11.17 -1.85
N GLY A 157 5.83 10.69 -3.08
CA GLY A 157 6.81 9.65 -3.38
C GLY A 157 7.52 9.91 -4.69
N PHE A 158 8.50 9.07 -5.00
CA PHE A 158 9.32 9.23 -6.19
C PHE A 158 9.66 7.87 -6.82
N TRP A 159 9.26 7.64 -8.06
CA TRP A 159 9.61 6.45 -8.82
C TRP A 159 11.06 6.54 -9.29
N LEU A 160 11.87 5.53 -8.92
CA LEU A 160 13.28 5.39 -9.31
C LEU A 160 13.55 3.97 -9.83
N PRO A 161 13.19 3.66 -11.08
CA PRO A 161 13.54 2.38 -11.69
C PRO A 161 15.05 2.30 -11.95
N ASP A 162 15.64 1.13 -11.73
CA ASP A 162 17.09 0.94 -11.94
C ASP A 162 17.48 0.89 -13.43
N ASN A 163 16.53 0.52 -14.30
CA ASN A 163 16.78 0.20 -15.71
C ASN A 163 15.93 1.04 -16.68
N SER A 164 15.46 2.21 -16.24
CA SER A 164 14.78 3.20 -17.08
C SER A 164 15.55 4.50 -16.96
N ASP A 165 15.48 5.31 -18.00
CA ASP A 165 16.03 6.66 -17.99
C ASP A 165 15.02 7.68 -17.37
N ASP A 166 13.78 7.23 -17.12
CA ASP A 166 12.69 8.04 -16.58
C ASP A 166 12.50 7.90 -15.06
N SER A 167 11.79 8.87 -14.50
CA SER A 167 11.44 8.92 -13.09
C SER A 167 10.24 9.84 -12.89
N ALA A 168 9.41 9.53 -11.90
CA ALA A 168 8.22 10.34 -11.64
C ALA A 168 8.05 10.71 -10.17
N LEU A 169 7.76 12.00 -9.93
CA LEU A 169 7.26 12.49 -8.66
C LEU A 169 5.77 12.20 -8.56
N THR A 170 5.36 11.61 -7.44
CA THR A 170 3.97 11.34 -7.13
C THR A 170 3.54 12.20 -5.95
N GLY A 171 2.26 12.59 -5.94
CA GLY A 171 1.67 13.32 -4.82
C GLY A 171 0.20 12.98 -4.68
N ARG A 172 -0.24 12.71 -3.46
CA ARG A 172 -1.64 12.43 -3.13
C ARG A 172 -2.09 13.26 -1.94
N VAL A 173 -3.31 13.76 -1.98
CA VAL A 173 -4.01 14.34 -0.83
C VAL A 173 -5.44 13.85 -0.83
N GLU A 174 -5.87 13.22 0.27
CA GLU A 174 -7.22 12.75 0.52
C GLU A 174 -7.81 13.43 1.76
N LEU A 175 -9.07 13.86 1.62
CA LEU A 175 -9.90 14.30 2.73
C LEU A 175 -11.13 13.42 2.82
N GLY A 176 -11.36 12.85 3.98
CA GLY A 176 -12.55 12.05 4.23
C GLY A 176 -13.19 12.34 5.57
N ARG A 177 -14.38 11.80 5.76
CA ARG A 177 -15.10 11.83 7.02
C ARG A 177 -15.66 10.44 7.34
N ASP A 178 -15.45 10.01 8.57
CA ASP A 178 -16.14 8.86 9.15
C ASP A 178 -17.55 9.27 9.62
N PHE A 179 -18.56 8.55 9.15
CA PHE A 179 -19.96 8.70 9.52
C PHE A 179 -20.44 7.49 10.35
N PRO A 180 -20.23 7.47 11.68
CA PRO A 180 -20.80 6.45 12.54
C PRO A 180 -22.33 6.42 12.47
N GLU A 181 -22.95 7.58 12.22
CA GLU A 181 -24.39 7.71 12.00
C GLU A 181 -24.89 6.97 10.74
N LEU A 182 -23.99 6.64 9.81
CA LEU A 182 -24.27 5.86 8.60
C LEU A 182 -23.69 4.45 8.69
N TYR A 183 -23.79 3.81 9.86
CA TYR A 183 -23.32 2.44 10.08
C TYR A 183 -21.80 2.25 9.82
N GLY A 184 -21.00 3.28 10.15
CA GLY A 184 -19.54 3.24 10.03
C GLY A 184 -19.03 3.34 8.59
N ILE A 185 -19.75 4.12 7.76
CA ILE A 185 -19.34 4.44 6.39
C ILE A 185 -18.43 5.65 6.42
N ASP A 186 -17.31 5.58 5.72
CA ASP A 186 -16.43 6.69 5.42
C ASP A 186 -16.67 7.15 3.99
N ILE A 187 -16.76 8.47 3.78
CA ILE A 187 -16.80 9.08 2.45
C ILE A 187 -15.57 9.95 2.31
N TYR A 188 -14.88 9.86 1.18
CA TYR A 188 -13.66 10.62 0.91
C TYR A 188 -13.59 11.12 -0.52
N ALA A 189 -12.79 12.17 -0.69
CA ALA A 189 -12.36 12.69 -1.97
C ALA A 189 -10.86 12.99 -1.89
N GLY A 190 -10.15 12.75 -2.99
CA GLY A 190 -8.73 12.98 -3.09
C GLY A 190 -8.32 13.55 -4.44
N VAL A 191 -7.09 14.02 -4.47
CA VAL A 191 -6.38 14.41 -5.69
C VAL A 191 -5.04 13.70 -5.69
N ASP A 192 -4.73 13.10 -6.82
CA ASP A 192 -3.46 12.44 -7.10
C ASP A 192 -2.78 13.15 -8.27
N TYR A 193 -1.46 13.18 -8.25
CA TYR A 193 -0.60 13.78 -9.24
C TYR A 193 0.56 12.85 -9.51
N ILE A 194 0.94 12.72 -10.78
CA ILE A 194 2.18 12.10 -11.19
C ILE A 194 2.84 12.98 -12.26
N SER A 195 4.15 13.20 -12.16
CA SER A 195 4.86 14.06 -13.12
C SER A 195 5.09 13.42 -14.49
N ASP A 196 4.98 12.09 -14.56
CA ASP A 196 5.14 11.26 -15.75
C ASP A 196 4.38 9.94 -15.48
N SER A 197 3.34 9.66 -16.26
CA SER A 197 2.47 8.50 -16.08
C SER A 197 3.08 7.18 -16.57
N THR A 198 4.23 7.22 -17.24
CA THR A 198 4.98 6.07 -17.75
C THR A 198 6.38 5.96 -17.13
N PRO A 199 6.53 5.91 -15.79
CA PRO A 199 7.83 6.03 -15.12
C PRO A 199 8.76 4.83 -15.29
N PHE A 200 8.43 3.86 -16.14
CA PHE A 200 9.25 2.70 -16.50
C PHE A 200 9.66 2.73 -17.99
N GLY A 201 9.38 3.84 -18.64
CA GLY A 201 9.52 4.10 -20.06
C GLY A 201 10.95 4.36 -20.52
N ASN A 202 11.07 5.05 -21.64
CA ASN A 202 12.32 5.65 -22.11
C ASN A 202 12.06 7.09 -22.53
N ASP A 203 13.06 7.99 -22.42
CA ASP A 203 13.08 9.40 -22.87
C ASP A 203 12.38 9.80 -24.20
N ASN A 204 11.97 8.85 -25.04
CA ASN A 204 11.20 9.09 -26.27
C ASN A 204 9.69 8.81 -26.15
N ASP A 205 9.16 8.39 -25.00
CA ASP A 205 7.72 8.46 -24.76
C ASP A 205 7.27 9.89 -24.45
N GLU A 206 5.97 10.14 -24.59
CA GLU A 206 5.41 11.44 -24.26
C GLU A 206 5.24 11.51 -22.74
N ASP A 207 6.21 12.12 -22.05
CA ASP A 207 6.21 12.40 -20.61
C ASP A 207 5.02 13.32 -20.24
N ASP A 208 3.85 12.72 -20.03
CA ASP A 208 2.65 13.47 -19.68
C ASP A 208 2.42 13.42 -18.16
N ALA A 209 2.49 14.60 -17.54
CA ALA A 209 2.07 14.77 -16.16
C ALA A 209 0.54 14.63 -16.08
N GLU A 210 0.09 13.84 -15.12
CA GLU A 210 -1.33 13.56 -14.92
C GLU A 210 -1.80 14.06 -13.55
N THR A 211 -3.06 14.49 -13.48
CA THR A 211 -3.74 14.87 -12.24
C THR A 211 -5.12 14.25 -12.25
N GLU A 212 -5.43 13.48 -11.22
CA GLU A 212 -6.67 12.73 -11.11
C GLU A 212 -7.41 13.05 -9.82
N PHE A 213 -8.74 13.08 -9.91
CA PHE A 213 -9.62 13.27 -8.75
C PHE A 213 -10.32 11.96 -8.42
N VAL A 214 -10.07 11.44 -7.23
CA VAL A 214 -10.66 10.19 -6.76
C VAL A 214 -11.76 10.47 -5.75
N PHE A 215 -12.91 9.82 -5.92
CA PHE A 215 -13.99 9.82 -4.95
C PHE A 215 -14.23 8.40 -4.48
N GLY A 216 -14.44 8.21 -3.18
CA GLY A 216 -14.70 6.87 -2.70
C GLY A 216 -15.53 6.81 -1.43
N VAL A 217 -16.00 5.59 -1.18
CA VAL A 217 -16.79 5.22 -0.03
C VAL A 217 -16.24 3.90 0.49
N ARG A 218 -16.00 3.81 1.79
CA ARG A 218 -15.54 2.56 2.42
C ARG A 218 -16.26 2.31 3.73
N LYS A 219 -16.33 1.05 4.13
CA LYS A 219 -16.93 0.62 5.39
C LYS A 219 -15.93 -0.21 6.17
N ASN A 220 -15.74 0.18 7.42
CA ASN A 220 -14.94 -0.58 8.39
C ASN A 220 -15.89 -1.46 9.23
N PHE A 221 -15.50 -2.72 9.45
CA PHE A 221 -16.24 -3.70 10.27
C PHE A 221 -15.55 -3.99 11.59
#